data_AF-A0A7C3YBK8-F1
#
_entry.id   AF-A0A7C3YBK8-F1
#
_cell.length_a   1.000
_cell.length_b   1.000
_cell.length_c   1.000
_cell.angle_alpha   90.00
_cell.angle_beta   90.00
_cell.angle_gamma   90.00
#
_symmetry.space_group_name_H-M   'P 1'
#
loop_
_entity.id
_entity.type
_entity.pdbx_description
1 polymer ?
#
loop_
_entity_poly.entity_id
_entity_poly.type
_entity_poly.pdbx_seq_one_letter_code
_entity_poly.pdbx_strand_id
1 'polypeptide(L)'
;MLSKTMKKAFSLMEMLIVMAIIGILAATIVMGINSFLPHWQLSASARLLTSKLRQAQEEAVTTQKQHRIYFNSTVPPVSFQLVKVDSGDQVLETIALPKNISLQLNIANPITF
;
A
#
# COMPACT_ATOMS: atom_id res chain seq x y z
N MET A 1 -3.49 54.21 34.17
CA MET A 1 -2.23 53.74 33.53
C MET A 1 -2.60 52.67 32.51
N LEU A 2 -2.50 52.95 31.21
CA LEU A 2 -2.79 51.99 30.14
C LEU A 2 -1.46 51.52 29.55
N SER A 3 -1.13 50.24 29.71
CA SER A 3 0.10 49.66 29.15
C SER A 3 -0.08 49.48 27.64
N LYS A 4 0.79 50.13 26.86
CA LYS A 4 0.82 50.03 25.41
C LYS A 4 1.47 48.69 25.04
N THR A 5 0.67 47.69 24.70
CA THR A 5 1.17 46.44 24.12
C THR A 5 1.73 46.73 22.73
N MET A 6 3.06 46.77 22.61
CA MET A 6 3.72 46.91 21.31
C MET A 6 3.53 45.63 20.51
N LYS A 7 2.66 45.66 19.49
CA LYS A 7 2.58 44.61 18.48
C LYS A 7 3.90 44.64 17.68
N LYS A 8 4.72 43.59 17.82
CA LYS A 8 5.89 43.38 16.97
C LYS A 8 5.42 43.01 15.57
N ALA A 9 5.68 43.86 14.59
CA ALA A 9 5.51 43.53 13.18
C ALA A 9 6.76 42.80 12.68
N PHE A 10 6.58 41.74 11.88
CA PHE A 10 7.68 41.01 11.26
C PHE A 10 8.40 41.89 10.21
N SER A 11 9.73 41.81 10.19
CA SER A 11 10.56 42.49 9.21
C SER A 11 10.47 41.81 7.84
N LEU A 12 10.59 42.58 6.76
CA LEU A 12 10.69 42.05 5.40
C LEU A 12 11.88 41.09 5.26
N MET A 13 12.99 41.38 5.95
CA MET A 13 14.17 40.50 5.95
C MET A 13 13.88 39.17 6.63
N GLU A 14 13.12 39.17 7.73
CA GLU A 14 12.72 37.94 8.42
C GLU A 14 11.84 37.08 7.51
N MET A 15 10.92 37.68 6.76
CA MET A 15 10.09 36.95 5.80
C MET A 15 10.92 36.32 4.67
N LEU A 16 11.92 37.04 4.13
CA LEU A 16 12.81 36.52 3.11
C LEU A 16 13.65 35.34 3.60
N ILE A 17 14.18 35.43 4.83
CA ILE A 17 14.93 34.32 5.45
C ILE A 17 14.02 33.11 5.66
N VAL A 18 12.81 33.30 6.17
CA VAL A 18 11.85 32.20 6.39
C VAL A 18 11.49 31.52 5.06
N MET A 19 11.23 32.30 4.00
CA MET A 19 10.96 31.75 2.67
C MET A 19 12.16 30.97 2.10
N ALA A 20 13.38 31.47 2.30
CA ALA A 20 14.60 30.77 1.89
C ALA A 20 14.75 29.43 2.63
N ILE A 21 14.52 29.40 3.94
CA ILE A 21 14.58 28.17 4.75
C ILE A 21 13.50 27.17 4.30
N ILE A 22 12.26 27.62 4.10
CA ILE A 22 11.17 26.75 3.62
C ILE A 22 11.49 26.19 2.24
N GLY A 23 12.07 26.98 1.33
CA GLY A 23 12.47 26.51 0.00
C GLY A 23 13.51 25.40 0.05
N ILE A 24 14.52 25.55 0.92
CA ILE A 24 15.56 24.53 1.13
C ILE A 24 14.94 23.25 1.73
N LEU A 25 14.06 23.37 2.72
CA LEU A 25 13.39 22.21 3.33
C LEU A 25 12.46 21.49 2.36
N ALA A 26 11.70 22.23 1.54
CA ALA A 26 10.82 21.63 0.55
C ALA A 26 11.61 20.80 -0.48
N ALA A 27 12.78 21.29 -0.92
CA ALA A 27 13.63 20.58 -1.87
C ALA A 27 14.16 19.24 -1.31
N THR A 28 14.52 19.17 -0.02
CA THR A 28 15.07 17.94 0.58
C THR A 28 13.99 16.90 0.87
N ILE A 29 12.79 17.31 1.26
CA ILE A 29 11.67 16.40 1.57
C ILE A 29 11.25 15.59 0.33
N VAL A 30 11.21 16.23 -0.85
CA VAL A 30 10.78 15.57 -2.10
C VAL A 30 11.68 14.38 -2.46
N MET A 31 13.00 14.50 -2.24
CA MET A 31 13.93 13.42 -2.54
C MET A 31 13.81 12.25 -1.55
N GLY A 32 13.50 12.54 -0.28
CA GLY A 32 13.41 11.54 0.78
C GLY A 32 12.19 10.60 0.66
N ILE A 33 11.02 11.10 0.26
CA ILE A 33 9.78 10.31 0.26
C ILE A 33 9.80 9.16 -0.77
N ASN A 34 10.48 9.36 -1.90
CA ASN A 34 10.49 8.40 -3.02
C ASN A 34 11.14 7.05 -2.67
N SER A 35 12.09 7.01 -1.73
CA SER A 35 12.77 5.76 -1.36
C SER A 35 11.99 4.91 -0.36
N PHE A 36 11.18 5.53 0.51
CA PHE A 36 10.41 4.81 1.53
C PHE A 36 9.12 4.22 0.96
N LEU A 37 8.41 4.96 0.10
CA LEU A 37 7.11 4.55 -0.43
C LEU A 37 7.05 3.10 -0.98
N PRO A 38 8.00 2.60 -1.79
CA PRO A 38 7.94 1.23 -2.30
C PRO A 38 8.08 0.16 -1.19
N HIS A 39 8.90 0.40 -0.17
CA HIS A 39 9.07 -0.54 0.93
C HIS A 39 7.79 -0.70 1.75
N TRP A 40 7.13 0.42 2.07
CA TRP A 40 5.85 0.42 2.78
C TRP A 40 4.76 -0.29 1.98
N GLN A 41 4.67 -0.04 0.68
CA GLN A 41 3.68 -0.67 -0.20
C GLN A 41 3.91 -2.18 -0.34
N LEU A 42 5.16 -2.63 -0.42
CA LEU A 42 5.50 -4.05 -0.44
C LEU A 42 5.07 -4.76 0.85
N SER A 43 5.44 -4.20 2.00
CA SER A 43 5.09 -4.77 3.32
C SER A 43 3.57 -4.79 3.53
N ALA A 44 2.87 -3.73 3.15
CA ALA A 44 1.41 -3.66 3.21
C ALA A 44 0.75 -4.72 2.33
N SER A 45 1.25 -4.91 1.10
CA SER A 45 0.70 -5.89 0.16
C SER A 45 0.94 -7.33 0.61
N ALA A 46 2.13 -7.62 1.15
CA ALA A 46 2.43 -8.93 1.75
C ALA A 46 1.51 -9.23 2.94
N ARG A 47 1.31 -8.26 3.83
CA ARG A 47 0.39 -8.40 4.98
C ARG A 47 -1.05 -8.60 4.53
N LEU A 48 -1.50 -7.86 3.52
CA LEU A 48 -2.83 -8.00 2.93
C LEU A 48 -3.03 -9.40 2.35
N LEU A 49 -2.05 -9.91 1.60
CA LEU A 49 -2.07 -11.26 1.02
C LEU A 49 -2.14 -12.33 2.11
N THR A 50 -1.32 -12.23 3.16
CA THR A 50 -1.38 -13.16 4.31
C THR A 50 -2.73 -13.10 5.03
N SER A 51 -3.30 -11.90 5.21
CA SER A 51 -4.62 -11.73 5.81
C SER A 51 -5.71 -12.42 4.98
N LYS A 52 -5.64 -12.30 3.66
CA LYS A 52 -6.61 -12.90 2.73
C LYS A 52 -6.45 -14.41 2.61
N LEU A 53 -5.22 -14.92 2.65
CA LEU A 53 -4.96 -16.36 2.77
C LEU A 53 -5.57 -16.93 4.04
N ARG A 54 -5.37 -16.26 5.18
CA ARG A 54 -5.96 -16.68 6.46
C ARG A 54 -7.49 -16.62 6.43
N GLN A 55 -8.06 -15.55 5.88
CA GLN A 55 -9.51 -15.44 5.70
C GLN A 55 -10.05 -16.60 4.85
N ALA A 56 -9.41 -16.92 3.72
CA ALA A 56 -9.81 -18.04 2.86
C ALA A 56 -9.70 -19.40 3.59
N GLN A 57 -8.69 -19.57 4.45
CA GLN A 57 -8.56 -20.77 5.29
C GLN A 57 -9.69 -20.87 6.31
N GLU A 58 -10.00 -19.78 7.02
CA GLU A 58 -11.09 -19.72 8.00
C GLU A 58 -12.44 -20.02 7.32
N GLU A 59 -12.71 -19.41 6.16
CA GLU A 59 -13.92 -19.66 5.37
C GLU A 59 -13.98 -21.10 4.82
N ALA A 60 -12.85 -21.69 4.42
CA ALA A 60 -12.81 -23.08 3.97
C ALA A 60 -13.12 -24.06 5.12
N VAL A 61 -12.66 -23.77 6.33
CA VAL A 61 -12.98 -24.55 7.54
C VAL A 61 -14.46 -24.40 7.91
N THR A 62 -14.99 -23.17 7.90
CA THR A 62 -16.39 -22.91 8.25
C THR A 62 -17.37 -23.50 7.23
N THR A 63 -17.08 -23.36 5.94
CA THR A 63 -17.99 -23.80 4.88
C THR A 63 -17.77 -25.26 4.48
N GLN A 64 -16.69 -25.90 4.97
CA GLN A 64 -16.24 -27.24 4.59
C GLN A 64 -16.09 -27.41 3.06
N LYS A 65 -15.77 -26.31 2.37
CA LYS A 65 -15.64 -26.25 0.91
C LYS A 65 -14.26 -25.78 0.53
N GLN A 66 -13.79 -26.20 -0.65
CA GLN A 66 -12.47 -25.79 -1.13
C GLN A 66 -12.50 -24.31 -1.51
N HIS A 67 -11.53 -23.54 -1.02
CA HIS A 67 -11.27 -22.16 -1.44
C HIS A 67 -9.88 -22.09 -2.08
N ARG A 68 -9.78 -21.34 -3.18
CA ARG A 68 -8.55 -21.17 -3.97
C ARG A 68 -8.27 -19.68 -4.12
N ILE A 69 -6.99 -19.35 -4.21
CA ILE A 69 -6.56 -17.99 -4.54
C ILE A 69 -5.84 -18.05 -5.88
N TYR A 70 -6.37 -17.34 -6.86
CA TYR A 70 -5.76 -17.22 -8.17
C TYR A 70 -4.97 -15.93 -8.26
N PHE A 71 -3.70 -16.05 -8.63
CA PHE A 71 -2.84 -14.90 -8.90
C PHE A 71 -2.84 -14.63 -10.40
N ASN A 72 -3.36 -13.48 -10.82
CA ASN A 72 -3.26 -13.03 -12.20
C ASN A 72 -2.11 -12.02 -12.30
N SER A 73 -0.96 -12.50 -12.77
CA SER A 73 0.24 -11.70 -13.05
C SER A 73 0.39 -11.32 -14.52
N THR A 74 -0.51 -11.79 -15.39
CA THR A 74 -0.38 -11.67 -16.86
C THR A 74 -0.93 -10.34 -17.38
N VAL A 75 -1.88 -9.71 -16.68
CA VAL A 75 -2.51 -8.44 -17.09
C VAL A 75 -2.31 -7.39 -15.99
N PRO A 76 -1.65 -6.24 -16.27
CA PRO A 76 -1.59 -5.14 -15.32
C PRO A 76 -2.99 -4.50 -15.11
N PRO A 77 -3.41 -4.18 -13.87
CA PRO A 77 -2.68 -4.34 -12.62
C PRO A 77 -2.67 -5.79 -12.12
N VAL A 78 -1.53 -6.24 -11.61
CA VAL A 78 -1.40 -7.57 -10.96
C VAL A 78 -2.48 -7.66 -9.89
N SER A 79 -3.29 -8.70 -9.95
CA SER A 79 -4.42 -8.88 -9.04
C SER A 79 -4.46 -10.30 -8.51
N PHE A 80 -5.05 -10.48 -7.33
CA PHE A 80 -5.36 -11.80 -6.83
C PHE A 80 -6.86 -11.91 -6.56
N GLN A 81 -7.41 -13.08 -6.85
CA GLN A 81 -8.83 -13.37 -6.72
C GLN A 81 -9.02 -14.50 -5.72
N LEU A 82 -9.91 -14.31 -4.75
CA LEU A 82 -10.41 -15.39 -3.91
C LEU A 82 -11.56 -16.06 -4.64
N VAL A 83 -11.46 -17.36 -4.86
CA VAL A 83 -12.49 -18.17 -5.51
C VAL A 83 -12.93 -19.27 -4.58
N LYS A 84 -14.24 -19.35 -4.36
CA LYS A 84 -14.87 -20.49 -3.71
C LYS A 84 -15.20 -21.52 -4.76
N VAL A 85 -14.68 -22.73 -4.57
CA VAL A 85 -15.00 -23.87 -5.43
C VAL A 85 -16.32 -24.45 -4.93
N ASP A 86 -17.39 -24.02 -5.57
CA ASP A 86 -18.68 -24.73 -5.58
C ASP A 86 -18.98 -25.14 -7.03
N SER A 87 -20.10 -25.82 -7.31
CA SER A 87 -20.47 -26.38 -8.64
C SER A 87 -20.48 -25.39 -9.83
N GLY A 88 -20.08 -24.13 -9.60
CA GLY A 88 -19.35 -23.26 -10.51
C GLY A 88 -18.40 -22.38 -9.68
N ASP A 89 -17.18 -22.12 -10.17
CA ASP A 89 -16.19 -21.27 -9.48
C ASP A 89 -16.79 -19.88 -9.22
N GLN A 90 -17.05 -19.55 -7.95
CA GLN A 90 -17.56 -18.23 -7.56
C GLN A 90 -16.39 -17.36 -7.12
N VAL A 91 -16.11 -16.29 -7.88
CA VAL A 91 -15.16 -15.25 -7.48
C VAL A 91 -15.78 -14.46 -6.33
N LEU A 92 -15.25 -14.65 -5.13
CA LEU A 92 -15.71 -13.97 -3.92
C LEU A 92 -15.17 -12.54 -3.85
N GLU A 93 -13.92 -12.34 -4.25
CA GLU A 93 -13.27 -11.03 -4.13
C GLU A 93 -12.11 -10.90 -5.12
N THR A 94 -11.97 -9.73 -5.74
CA THR A 94 -10.82 -9.37 -6.58
C THR A 94 -10.08 -8.22 -5.94
N ILE A 95 -8.79 -8.40 -5.67
CA ILE A 95 -7.95 -7.38 -5.03
C ILE A 95 -6.80 -7.03 -5.99
N ALA A 96 -6.75 -5.76 -6.38
CA ALA A 96 -5.66 -5.22 -7.21
C ALA A 96 -4.45 -4.86 -6.34
N LEU A 97 -3.26 -5.27 -6.78
CA LEU A 97 -2.01 -4.88 -6.16
C LEU A 97 -1.53 -3.52 -6.71
N PRO A 98 -0.78 -2.75 -5.90
CA PRO A 98 -0.09 -1.55 -6.35
C PRO A 98 0.78 -1.80 -7.59
N LYS A 99 0.78 -0.86 -8.54
CA LYS A 99 1.46 -0.99 -9.86
C LYS A 99 2.96 -1.26 -9.78
N ASN A 100 3.60 -0.98 -8.64
CA ASN A 100 5.03 -1.15 -8.42
C ASN A 100 5.42 -2.51 -7.81
N ILE A 101 4.49 -3.46 -7.73
CA ILE A 101 4.72 -4.79 -7.16
C ILE A 101 4.47 -5.85 -8.22
N SER A 102 5.50 -6.67 -8.47
CA SER A 102 5.41 -7.86 -9.33
C SER A 102 5.41 -9.13 -8.48
N LEU A 103 4.53 -10.07 -8.80
CA LEU A 103 4.53 -11.41 -8.19
C LEU A 103 5.42 -12.34 -9.03
N GLN A 104 6.40 -12.97 -8.39
CA GLN A 104 7.17 -14.06 -8.97
C GLN A 104 6.88 -15.34 -8.19
N LEU A 105 6.35 -16.36 -8.87
CA LEU A 105 6.13 -17.67 -8.28
C LEU A 105 7.39 -18.50 -8.49
N ASN A 106 8.17 -18.70 -7.42
CA ASN A 106 9.29 -19.64 -7.46
C ASN A 106 8.79 -21.03 -7.03
N ILE A 107 8.13 -21.73 -7.96
CA ILE A 107 7.64 -23.09 -7.72
C ILE A 107 8.72 -24.07 -8.19
N ALA A 108 9.51 -24.58 -7.24
CA ALA A 108 10.55 -25.59 -7.53
C ALA A 108 9.96 -26.95 -7.96
N ASN A 109 8.67 -27.18 -7.73
CA ASN A 109 7.91 -28.31 -8.26
C ASN A 109 6.43 -27.91 -8.40
N PRO A 110 5.87 -27.86 -9.62
CA PRO A 110 4.45 -27.56 -9.78
C PRO A 110 3.63 -28.70 -9.15
N ILE A 111 2.92 -28.39 -8.07
CA ILE A 111 1.98 -29.34 -7.45
C ILE A 111 0.74 -29.37 -8.34
N THR A 112 0.62 -30.44 -9.13
CA THR A 112 -0.61 -30.80 -9.85
C THR A 112 -1.61 -31.36 -8.84
N PHE A 113 -2.75 -30.68 -8.67
CA PHE A 113 -3.90 -31.18 -7.90
C PHE A 113 -4.90 -31.86 -8.82
#